data_AF-A0A090QNW9-F1
#
_entry.id   AF-A0A090QNW9-F1
#
_cell.length_a   1.000
_cell.length_b   1.000
_cell.length_c   1.000
_cell.angle_alpha   90.00
_cell.angle_beta   90.00
_cell.angle_gamma   90.00
#
_symmetry.space_group_name_H-M   'P 1'
#
loop_
_entity.id
_entity.type
_entity.pdbx_description
1 polymer ?
#
loop_
_entity_poly.entity_id
_entity_poly.type
_entity_poly.pdbx_seq_one_letter_code
_entity_poly.pdbx_strand_id
1 'polypeptide(L)'
;MVGGITEPLEFLFLFVAPVLYFIHAILTGLGFMVMGLLDVTIGNTDGNIIDFFIFGILQGTATKWYLVPVVAGIWFAVYYFVFRFAITRFNLKTPGREVETAEQIAAAVTGEKTSGYKGDIILEALGGADNILALDNCITRLRMSVKDMSLVNDAVLKANGAIGVVKLDEHNLQVVIGPQVHLVKNEIQSLLPA
;
A
#
# COMPACT_ATOMS: atom_id res chain seq x y z
N MET A 1 14.65 1.01 12.38
CA MET A 1 13.75 2.13 12.04
C MET A 1 14.20 3.36 12.81
N VAL A 2 14.47 4.47 12.11
CA VAL A 2 14.93 5.71 12.78
C VAL A 2 13.84 6.28 13.69
N GLY A 3 12.57 6.16 13.29
CA GLY A 3 11.42 6.67 14.05
C GLY A 3 10.63 5.65 14.87
N GLY A 4 11.06 4.39 14.98
CA GLY A 4 10.32 3.37 15.76
C GLY A 4 8.98 2.89 15.17
N ILE A 5 8.47 3.57 14.13
CA ILE A 5 7.21 3.25 13.46
C ILE A 5 7.31 1.93 12.68
N THR A 6 6.58 0.90 13.12
CA THR A 6 6.60 -0.45 12.50
C THR A 6 5.53 -0.67 11.43
N GLU A 7 4.51 0.18 11.36
CA GLU A 7 3.31 -0.04 10.53
C GLU A 7 3.61 -0.29 9.04
N PRO A 8 4.53 0.45 8.38
CA PRO A 8 4.82 0.20 6.96
C PRO A 8 5.34 -1.21 6.69
N LEU A 9 6.03 -1.82 7.65
CA LEU A 9 6.53 -3.19 7.52
C LEU A 9 5.44 -4.21 7.84
N GLU A 10 4.63 -3.96 8.87
CA GLU A 10 3.55 -4.86 9.30
C GLU A 10 2.43 -4.95 8.26
N PHE A 11 2.10 -3.84 7.59
CA PHE A 11 1.07 -3.81 6.56
C PHE A 11 1.40 -4.68 5.33
N LEU A 12 2.67 -5.01 5.10
CA LEU A 12 3.08 -5.92 4.03
C LEU A 12 2.51 -7.33 4.21
N PHE A 13 2.23 -7.75 5.44
CA PHE A 13 1.74 -9.10 5.72
C PHE A 13 0.47 -9.15 6.58
N LEU A 14 0.09 -8.06 7.25
CA LEU A 14 -1.13 -7.96 8.06
C LEU A 14 -2.37 -8.39 7.27
N PHE A 15 -2.54 -7.87 6.05
CA PHE A 15 -3.71 -8.14 5.21
C PHE A 15 -3.56 -9.39 4.35
N VAL A 16 -2.33 -9.81 4.08
CA VAL A 16 -2.04 -10.89 3.13
C VAL A 16 -1.91 -12.25 3.82
N ALA A 17 -1.36 -12.26 5.04
CA ALA A 17 -1.11 -13.47 5.82
C ALA A 17 -1.45 -13.24 7.31
N PRO A 18 -2.74 -13.30 7.69
CA PRO A 18 -3.18 -13.08 9.07
C PRO A 18 -2.50 -14.02 10.08
N VAL A 19 -2.21 -15.26 9.67
CA VAL A 19 -1.49 -16.25 10.51
C VAL A 19 -0.07 -15.79 10.80
N LEU A 20 0.61 -15.17 9.83
CA LEU A 20 1.96 -14.64 10.02
C LEU A 20 1.96 -13.46 10.99
N TYR A 21 0.92 -12.62 10.94
CA TYR A 21 0.73 -11.54 11.91
C TYR A 21 0.46 -12.04 13.33
N PHE A 22 -0.29 -13.14 13.48
CA PHE A 22 -0.48 -13.75 14.79
C PHE A 22 0.84 -14.28 15.38
N ILE A 23 1.68 -14.91 14.55
CA ILE A 23 3.03 -15.34 14.94
C ILE A 23 3.87 -14.13 15.36
N HIS A 24 3.86 -13.04 14.58
CA HIS A 24 4.52 -11.77 14.91
C HIS A 24 4.10 -11.22 16.28
N ALA A 25 2.80 -11.22 16.58
CA ALA A 25 2.27 -10.74 17.86
C ALA A 25 2.83 -11.54 19.05
N ILE A 26 2.89 -12.88 18.92
CA ILE A 26 3.46 -13.76 19.95
C ILE A 26 4.96 -13.52 20.12
N LEU A 27 5.74 -13.47 19.03
CA LEU A 27 7.17 -13.19 19.12
C LEU A 27 7.45 -11.81 19.71
N THR A 28 6.61 -10.81 19.42
CA THR A 28 6.77 -9.47 19.99
C THR A 28 6.52 -9.49 21.50
N GLY A 29 5.46 -10.15 21.97
CA GLY A 29 5.19 -10.33 23.41
C GLY A 29 6.28 -11.10 24.15
N LEU A 30 6.79 -12.18 23.55
CA LEU A 30 7.92 -12.94 24.11
C LEU A 30 9.20 -12.10 24.18
N GLY A 31 9.44 -11.23 23.20
CA GLY A 31 10.58 -10.30 23.22
C GLY A 31 10.54 -9.37 24.43
N PHE A 32 9.38 -8.76 24.71
CA PHE A 32 9.19 -7.93 25.90
C PHE A 32 9.32 -8.74 27.21
N MET A 33 8.80 -9.97 27.24
CA MET A 33 8.95 -10.86 28.39
C MET A 33 10.44 -11.17 28.68
N VAL A 34 11.24 -11.48 27.66
CA VAL A 34 12.68 -11.76 27.80
C VAL A 34 13.42 -10.54 28.34
N MET A 35 13.09 -9.34 27.86
CA MET A 35 13.66 -8.09 28.38
C MET A 35 13.31 -7.87 29.85
N GLY A 36 12.06 -8.17 30.24
CA GLY A 36 11.63 -8.13 31.64
C GLY A 36 12.35 -9.15 32.52
N LEU A 37 12.58 -10.37 32.04
CA LEU A 37 13.31 -11.41 32.79
C LEU A 37 14.80 -11.10 32.95
N LEU A 38 15.42 -10.45 31.97
CA LEU A 38 16.81 -9.98 32.04
C LEU A 38 16.95 -8.68 32.84
N ASP A 39 15.82 -8.12 33.30
CA ASP A 39 15.74 -6.90 34.09
C ASP A 39 16.48 -5.75 33.37
N VAL A 40 16.22 -5.65 32.06
CA VAL A 40 16.68 -4.59 31.16
C VAL A 40 15.64 -3.49 31.19
N THR A 41 16.00 -2.34 31.76
CA THR A 41 15.10 -1.21 31.96
C THR A 41 15.56 -0.04 31.11
N ILE A 42 14.94 0.12 29.93
CA ILE A 42 15.15 1.25 29.04
C ILE A 42 13.80 1.95 28.86
N GLY A 43 13.79 3.27 29.00
CA GLY A 43 12.61 4.08 28.69
C GLY A 43 12.24 3.90 27.21
N ASN A 44 11.05 3.37 26.96
CA ASN A 44 10.56 3.04 25.63
C ASN A 44 9.38 3.94 25.28
N THR A 45 9.63 5.06 24.61
CA THR A 45 8.57 5.99 24.19
C THR A 45 8.00 5.55 22.85
N ASP A 46 8.86 5.38 21.84
CA ASP A 46 8.47 4.98 20.49
C ASP A 46 9.27 3.76 19.98
N GLY A 47 10.19 3.19 20.77
CA GLY A 47 10.98 2.01 20.37
C GLY A 47 11.98 2.29 19.26
N ASN A 48 12.50 3.51 19.24
CA ASN A 48 13.41 3.99 18.22
C ASN A 48 14.89 3.90 18.68
N ILE A 49 15.83 4.11 17.75
CA ILE A 49 17.28 4.06 18.07
C ILE A 49 17.72 5.25 18.95
N ILE A 50 16.97 6.35 18.92
CA ILE A 50 17.22 7.56 19.70
C ILE A 50 16.90 7.29 21.17
N ASP A 51 15.79 6.61 21.47
CA ASP A 51 15.37 6.16 22.80
C ASP A 51 16.41 5.21 23.38
N PHE A 52 16.93 4.28 22.58
CA PHE A 52 18.03 3.40 23.00
C PHE A 52 19.29 4.19 23.38
N PHE A 53 19.61 5.24 22.63
CA PHE A 53 20.79 6.06 22.92
C PHE A 53 20.59 6.95 24.15
N ILE A 54 19.47 7.69 24.21
CA ILE A 54 19.17 8.66 25.25
C ILE A 54 18.77 7.99 26.57
N PHE A 55 17.86 7.01 26.52
CA PHE A 55 17.35 6.34 27.71
C PHE A 55 18.07 5.02 28.03
N GLY A 56 18.90 4.50 27.13
CA GLY A 56 19.73 3.32 27.37
C GLY A 56 21.18 3.70 27.69
N ILE A 57 21.93 4.13 26.69
CA ILE A 57 23.39 4.36 26.79
C ILE A 57 23.72 5.52 27.73
N LEU A 58 23.03 6.67 27.62
CA LEU A 58 23.32 7.86 28.44
C LEU A 58 22.88 7.72 29.91
N GLN A 59 22.02 6.75 30.23
CA GLN A 59 21.60 6.43 31.61
C GLN A 59 22.59 5.53 32.37
N GLY A 60 23.71 5.15 31.73
CA GLY A 60 24.78 4.36 32.36
C GLY A 60 24.48 2.85 32.42
N THR A 61 25.15 2.13 33.32
CA THR A 61 25.09 0.65 33.39
C THR A 61 23.84 0.11 34.11
N ALA A 62 23.07 0.98 34.77
CA ALA A 62 21.85 0.60 35.50
C ALA A 62 20.77 0.01 34.56
N THR A 63 20.75 0.45 33.30
CA THR A 63 19.77 0.02 32.28
C THR A 63 20.14 -1.31 31.60
N LYS A 64 21.37 -1.82 31.82
CA LYS A 64 21.94 -3.01 31.14
C LYS A 64 21.81 -2.95 29.61
N TRP A 65 21.97 -1.77 29.02
CA TRP A 65 21.80 -1.51 27.59
C TRP A 65 22.64 -2.44 26.68
N TYR A 66 23.78 -2.93 27.16
CA TYR A 66 24.67 -3.84 26.42
C TYR A 66 24.03 -5.21 26.10
N LEU A 67 23.00 -5.63 26.84
CA LEU A 67 22.26 -6.86 26.54
C LEU A 67 21.31 -6.70 25.35
N VAL A 68 20.89 -5.47 25.03
CA VAL A 68 19.93 -5.21 23.95
C VAL A 68 20.48 -5.63 22.58
N PRO A 69 21.70 -5.27 22.16
CA PRO A 69 22.25 -5.74 20.89
C PRO A 69 22.39 -7.27 20.81
N VAL A 70 22.73 -7.91 21.94
CA VAL A 70 22.88 -9.38 22.00
C VAL A 70 21.53 -10.06 21.80
N VAL A 71 20.52 -9.65 22.55
CA VAL A 71 19.18 -10.21 22.42
C VAL A 71 18.58 -9.85 21.06
N ALA A 72 18.81 -8.63 20.55
CA ALA A 72 18.37 -8.23 19.21
C ALA A 72 18.96 -9.12 18.12
N GLY A 73 20.25 -9.48 18.21
CA GLY A 73 20.89 -10.42 17.28
C GLY A 73 20.27 -11.81 17.32
N ILE A 74 20.00 -12.33 18.52
CA ILE A 74 19.30 -13.62 18.70
C ILE A 74 17.88 -13.53 18.13
N TRP A 75 17.15 -12.46 18.45
CA TRP A 75 15.77 -12.27 18.02
C TRP A 75 15.65 -12.11 16.50
N PHE A 76 16.61 -11.43 15.87
CA PHE A 76 16.71 -11.33 14.42
C PHE A 76 16.81 -12.72 13.76
N ALA A 77 17.67 -13.59 14.29
CA ALA A 77 17.79 -14.95 13.80
C ALA A 77 16.48 -15.73 13.99
N VAL A 78 15.88 -15.67 15.20
CA VAL A 78 14.60 -16.34 15.49
C VAL A 78 13.50 -15.88 14.53
N TYR A 79 13.33 -14.57 14.36
CA TYR A 79 12.37 -13.99 13.42
C TYR A 79 12.62 -14.49 12.00
N TYR A 80 13.86 -14.41 11.52
CA TYR A 80 14.21 -14.83 10.15
C TYR A 80 13.85 -16.31 9.91
N PHE A 81 14.24 -17.21 10.81
CA PHE A 81 13.99 -18.64 10.62
C PHE A 81 12.51 -18.99 10.76
N VAL A 82 11.81 -18.43 11.75
CA VAL A 82 10.37 -18.69 11.96
C VAL A 82 9.55 -18.15 10.79
N PHE A 83 9.80 -16.91 10.35
CA PHE A 83 9.09 -16.32 9.22
C PHE A 83 9.39 -17.07 7.94
N ARG A 84 10.67 -17.38 7.67
CA ARG A 84 11.06 -18.15 6.48
C ARG A 84 10.37 -19.52 6.46
N PHE A 85 10.37 -20.22 7.58
CA PHE A 85 9.70 -21.51 7.70
C PHE A 85 8.18 -21.40 7.49
N ALA A 86 7.52 -20.41 8.09
CA ALA A 86 6.10 -20.19 7.90
C ALA A 86 5.75 -19.86 6.43
N ILE A 87 6.53 -19.00 5.78
CA ILE A 87 6.32 -18.58 4.39
C ILE A 87 6.49 -19.76 3.42
N THR A 88 7.52 -20.59 3.60
CA THR A 88 7.76 -21.74 2.70
C THR A 88 6.77 -22.86 2.96
N ARG A 89 6.44 -23.15 4.22
CA ARG A 89 5.56 -24.27 4.60
C ARG A 89 4.08 -24.02 4.27
N PHE A 90 3.62 -22.77 4.40
CA PHE A 90 2.22 -22.38 4.17
C PHE A 90 2.01 -21.64 2.84
N ASN A 91 3.06 -21.53 2.01
CA ASN A 91 3.01 -20.86 0.71
C ASN A 91 2.39 -19.45 0.76
N LEU A 92 2.71 -18.68 1.81
CA LEU A 92 2.12 -17.36 2.02
C LEU A 92 2.57 -16.40 0.91
N LYS A 93 1.61 -15.65 0.37
CA LYS A 93 1.82 -14.68 -0.72
C LYS A 93 2.37 -13.36 -0.19
N THR A 94 3.56 -13.36 0.40
CA THR A 94 4.20 -12.08 0.78
C THR A 94 4.41 -11.19 -0.44
N PRO A 95 4.41 -9.85 -0.32
CA PRO A 95 4.71 -8.94 -1.43
C PRO A 95 5.99 -9.36 -2.16
N GLY A 96 5.92 -9.53 -3.49
CA GLY A 96 6.99 -10.11 -4.32
C GLY A 96 6.90 -11.63 -4.56
N ARG A 97 5.91 -12.31 -3.98
CA ARG A 97 5.57 -13.72 -4.22
C ARG A 97 4.14 -13.89 -4.74
N GLU A 98 3.59 -12.83 -5.31
CA GLU A 98 2.34 -12.90 -6.05
C GLU A 98 2.60 -13.69 -7.33
N VAL A 99 1.65 -14.55 -7.72
CA VAL A 99 1.72 -15.19 -9.03
C VAL A 99 1.45 -14.06 -10.02
N GLU A 100 2.49 -13.60 -10.70
CA GLU A 100 2.31 -12.65 -11.81
C GLU A 100 1.36 -13.32 -12.81
N THR A 101 0.12 -12.83 -12.87
CA THR A 101 -0.84 -13.32 -13.85
C THR A 101 -0.28 -12.96 -15.23
N ALA A 102 -0.44 -13.82 -16.23
CA ALA A 102 0.10 -13.62 -17.58
C ALA A 102 -0.25 -12.24 -18.19
N GLU A 103 -1.33 -11.61 -17.73
CA GLU A 103 -1.75 -10.24 -18.07
C GLU A 103 -0.77 -9.15 -17.60
N GLN A 104 -0.11 -9.32 -16.45
CA GLN A 104 0.88 -8.38 -15.91
C GLN A 104 2.22 -8.45 -16.64
N ILE A 105 2.61 -9.66 -17.08
CA ILE A 105 3.83 -9.89 -17.87
C ILE A 105 3.65 -9.36 -19.30
N ALA A 106 2.46 -9.55 -19.90
CA ALA A 106 2.13 -8.99 -21.21
C ALA A 106 2.19 -7.46 -21.21
N ALA A 107 1.62 -6.80 -20.19
CA ALA A 107 1.62 -5.34 -20.06
C ALA A 107 3.00 -4.72 -19.80
N ALA A 108 3.97 -5.51 -19.34
CA ALA A 108 5.35 -5.06 -19.11
C ALA A 108 6.25 -5.18 -20.36
N VAL A 109 5.91 -6.07 -21.30
CA VAL A 109 6.76 -6.40 -22.46
C VAL A 109 6.36 -5.64 -23.72
N THR A 110 5.08 -5.28 -23.91
CA THR A 110 4.62 -4.66 -25.17
C THR A 110 4.58 -3.13 -25.16
N GLY A 111 4.71 -2.46 -24.01
CA GLY A 111 4.58 -0.98 -23.94
C GLY A 111 3.20 -0.43 -24.33
N GLU A 112 2.32 -1.27 -24.85
CA GLU A 112 0.94 -0.98 -25.22
C GLU A 112 0.04 -1.41 -24.06
N LYS A 113 -0.14 -0.49 -23.12
CA LYS A 113 -1.15 -0.60 -22.07
C LYS A 113 -2.50 -0.18 -22.64
N THR A 114 -3.04 -0.97 -23.57
CA THR A 114 -4.45 -0.82 -23.93
C THR A 114 -5.22 -1.34 -22.72
N SER A 115 -5.78 -0.42 -21.96
CA SER A 115 -6.70 -0.82 -20.91
C SER A 115 -7.85 -1.59 -21.59
N GLY A 116 -8.43 -2.60 -20.96
CA GLY A 116 -9.67 -3.23 -21.49
C GLY A 116 -10.85 -2.26 -21.57
N TYR A 117 -10.62 -0.99 -21.26
CA TYR A 117 -11.53 0.13 -21.29
C TYR A 117 -11.25 0.94 -22.54
N LYS A 118 -12.28 1.16 -23.33
CA LYS A 118 -12.22 1.98 -24.55
C LYS A 118 -12.17 3.45 -24.15
N GLY A 119 -10.97 4.03 -24.05
CA GLY A 119 -10.75 5.41 -23.60
C GLY A 119 -11.46 6.45 -24.48
N ASP A 120 -11.61 6.14 -25.77
CA ASP A 120 -12.40 6.88 -26.76
C ASP A 120 -13.88 6.99 -26.39
N ILE A 121 -14.52 5.87 -26.01
CA ILE A 121 -15.93 5.84 -25.63
C ILE A 121 -16.14 6.54 -24.28
N ILE A 122 -15.20 6.40 -23.35
CA ILE A 122 -15.26 7.10 -22.06
C ILE A 122 -15.12 8.62 -22.28
N LEU A 123 -14.22 9.06 -23.17
CA LEU A 123 -14.08 10.48 -23.51
C LEU A 123 -15.35 11.05 -24.14
N GLU A 124 -15.98 10.32 -25.05
CA GLU A 124 -17.26 10.72 -25.66
C GLU A 124 -18.37 10.80 -24.61
N ALA A 125 -18.46 9.82 -23.71
CA ALA A 125 -19.43 9.80 -22.62
C ALA A 125 -19.24 10.93 -21.60
N LEU A 126 -18.05 11.53 -21.53
CA LEU A 126 -17.75 12.69 -20.68
C LEU A 126 -18.07 14.04 -21.37
N GLY A 127 -18.60 14.02 -22.59
CA GLY A 127 -18.88 15.24 -23.37
C GLY A 127 -17.71 15.70 -24.24
N GLY A 128 -16.71 14.83 -24.45
CA GLY A 128 -15.55 15.11 -25.29
C GLY A 128 -14.41 15.83 -24.58
N ALA A 129 -13.31 16.05 -25.31
CA ALA A 129 -12.09 16.68 -24.78
C ALA A 129 -12.33 18.10 -24.27
N ASP A 130 -13.19 18.86 -24.96
CA ASP A 130 -13.48 20.25 -24.61
C ASP A 130 -14.23 20.41 -23.29
N ASN A 131 -14.91 19.36 -22.82
CA ASN A 131 -15.67 19.39 -21.58
C ASN A 131 -14.80 19.14 -20.34
N ILE A 132 -13.60 18.57 -20.48
CA ILE A 132 -12.73 18.21 -19.35
C ILE A 132 -11.82 19.40 -19.00
N LEU A 133 -11.94 19.93 -17.78
CA LEU A 133 -11.08 21.00 -17.25
C LEU A 133 -9.84 20.46 -16.53
N ALA A 134 -10.03 19.42 -15.74
CA ALA A 134 -8.96 18.79 -14.98
C ALA A 134 -9.23 17.28 -14.87
N LEU A 135 -8.17 16.49 -15.03
CA LEU A 135 -8.23 15.03 -14.95
C LEU A 135 -7.17 14.53 -13.96
N ASP A 136 -7.64 13.90 -12.89
CA ASP A 136 -6.77 13.27 -11.91
C ASP A 136 -7.31 11.91 -11.48
N ASN A 137 -6.52 11.13 -10.75
CA ASN A 137 -6.96 9.81 -10.30
C ASN A 137 -6.42 9.47 -8.91
N CYS A 138 -7.21 8.72 -8.16
CA CYS A 138 -6.78 8.06 -6.93
C CYS A 138 -6.42 6.59 -7.25
N ILE A 139 -6.42 5.73 -6.23
CA ILE A 139 -6.14 4.29 -6.38
C ILE A 139 -7.24 3.57 -7.20
N THR A 140 -8.51 3.96 -7.03
CA THR A 140 -9.65 3.26 -7.67
C THR A 140 -10.65 4.16 -8.40
N ARG A 141 -10.44 5.47 -8.37
CA ARG A 141 -11.41 6.47 -8.86
C ARG A 141 -10.74 7.51 -9.73
N LEU A 142 -11.37 7.84 -10.84
CA LEU A 142 -11.00 8.92 -11.74
C LEU A 142 -11.73 10.16 -11.26
N ARG A 143 -10.99 11.18 -10.85
CA ARG A 143 -11.51 12.47 -10.40
C ARG A 143 -11.36 13.45 -11.54
N MET A 144 -12.44 14.11 -11.92
CA MET A 144 -12.36 15.09 -12.99
C MET A 144 -13.25 16.29 -12.71
N SER A 145 -12.81 17.43 -13.23
CA SER A 145 -13.64 18.62 -13.32
C SER A 145 -14.10 18.79 -14.75
N VAL A 146 -15.40 19.02 -14.95
CA VAL A 146 -16.04 19.21 -16.25
C VAL A 146 -16.65 20.61 -16.35
N LYS A 147 -16.77 21.15 -17.57
CA LYS A 147 -17.44 22.44 -17.81
C LYS A 147 -18.96 22.32 -17.69
N ASP A 148 -19.52 21.24 -18.23
CA ASP A 148 -20.97 21.00 -18.27
C ASP A 148 -21.29 19.55 -17.90
N MET A 149 -21.98 19.36 -16.78
CA MET A 149 -22.40 18.06 -16.27
C MET A 149 -23.56 17.44 -17.08
N SER A 150 -24.30 18.25 -17.86
CA SER A 150 -25.42 17.76 -18.67
C SER A 150 -24.97 16.91 -19.86
N LEU A 151 -23.74 17.13 -20.33
CA LEU A 151 -23.12 16.37 -21.41
C LEU A 151 -22.59 15.00 -20.94
N VAL A 152 -22.55 14.75 -19.62
CA VAL A 152 -22.03 13.50 -19.05
C VAL A 152 -23.10 12.41 -19.08
N ASN A 153 -22.80 11.31 -19.78
CA ASN A 153 -23.69 10.16 -19.89
C ASN A 153 -23.30 9.02 -18.95
N ASP A 154 -23.96 8.99 -17.78
CA ASP A 154 -23.73 7.99 -16.73
C ASP A 154 -23.99 6.54 -17.19
N ALA A 155 -24.92 6.35 -18.13
CA ALA A 155 -25.29 5.01 -18.62
C ALA A 155 -24.17 4.43 -19.49
N VAL A 156 -23.58 5.25 -20.37
CA VAL A 156 -22.46 4.84 -21.22
C VAL A 156 -21.21 4.60 -20.38
N LEU A 157 -20.95 5.42 -19.36
CA LEU A 157 -19.83 5.20 -18.44
C LEU A 157 -19.95 3.86 -17.71
N LYS A 158 -21.13 3.52 -17.19
CA LYS A 158 -21.38 2.23 -16.51
C LYS A 158 -21.31 1.05 -17.48
N ALA A 159 -21.81 1.20 -18.71
CA ALA A 159 -21.75 0.17 -19.74
C ALA A 159 -20.31 -0.14 -20.18
N ASN A 160 -19.41 0.86 -20.12
CA ASN A 160 -18.00 0.73 -20.46
C ASN A 160 -17.12 0.47 -19.23
N GLY A 161 -17.69 -0.13 -18.19
CA GLY A 161 -16.93 -0.71 -17.07
C GLY A 161 -16.72 0.21 -15.86
N ALA A 162 -17.35 1.39 -15.81
CA ALA A 162 -17.43 2.13 -14.56
C ALA A 162 -18.33 1.38 -13.56
N ILE A 163 -17.79 1.05 -12.40
CA ILE A 163 -18.51 0.46 -11.28
C ILE A 163 -19.54 1.46 -10.73
N GLY A 164 -19.24 2.75 -10.80
CA GLY A 164 -20.13 3.81 -10.34
C GLY A 164 -19.71 5.18 -10.84
N VAL A 165 -20.68 6.08 -10.90
CA VAL A 165 -20.48 7.49 -11.27
C VAL A 165 -21.07 8.33 -10.14
N VAL A 166 -20.26 9.20 -9.55
CA VAL A 166 -20.60 10.06 -8.42
C VAL A 166 -20.44 11.50 -8.85
N LYS A 167 -21.55 12.23 -8.90
CA LYS A 167 -21.58 13.67 -9.19
C LYS A 167 -21.48 14.39 -7.84
N LEU A 168 -20.37 15.11 -7.60
CA LEU A 168 -20.18 15.84 -6.35
C LEU A 168 -20.85 17.21 -6.44
N ASP A 169 -20.54 17.94 -7.51
CA ASP A 169 -21.04 19.30 -7.77
C ASP A 169 -21.39 19.46 -9.26
N GLU A 170 -21.84 20.65 -9.66
CA GLU A 170 -22.13 20.99 -11.07
C GLU A 170 -20.91 20.85 -12.00
N HIS A 171 -19.69 20.90 -11.45
CA HIS A 171 -18.45 20.83 -12.23
C HIS A 171 -17.52 19.68 -11.81
N ASN A 172 -17.88 18.88 -10.80
CA ASN A 172 -16.99 17.86 -10.23
C ASN A 172 -17.61 16.46 -10.31
N LEU A 173 -16.89 15.53 -10.95
CA LEU A 173 -17.31 14.15 -11.19
C LEU A 173 -16.25 13.16 -10.68
N GLN A 174 -16.70 12.05 -10.10
CA GLN A 174 -15.86 10.90 -9.80
C GLN A 174 -16.42 9.64 -10.44
N VAL A 175 -15.59 8.99 -11.26
CA VAL A 175 -15.93 7.70 -11.89
C VAL A 175 -15.12 6.60 -11.20
N VAL A 176 -15.82 5.62 -10.63
CA VAL A 176 -15.21 4.46 -9.96
C VAL A 176 -14.93 3.40 -11.00
N ILE A 177 -13.66 3.12 -11.28
CA ILE A 177 -13.24 2.14 -12.29
C ILE A 177 -12.59 0.91 -11.62
N GLY A 178 -11.85 1.13 -10.53
CA GLY A 178 -11.05 0.09 -9.87
C GLY A 178 -9.54 0.32 -10.04
N PRO A 179 -8.71 -0.68 -9.70
CA PRO A 179 -7.25 -0.51 -9.58
C PRO A 179 -6.55 -0.15 -10.90
N GLN A 180 -7.21 -0.31 -12.05
CA GLN A 180 -6.67 0.03 -13.36
C GLN A 180 -6.89 1.49 -13.77
N VAL A 181 -7.43 2.33 -12.89
CA VAL A 181 -7.79 3.73 -13.19
C VAL A 181 -6.62 4.59 -13.74
N HIS A 182 -5.39 4.32 -13.30
CA HIS A 182 -4.20 5.01 -13.81
C HIS A 182 -4.00 4.77 -15.32
N LEU A 183 -4.33 3.58 -15.82
CA LEU A 183 -4.21 3.23 -17.24
C LEU A 183 -5.23 4.03 -18.05
N VAL A 184 -6.48 4.05 -17.59
CA VAL A 184 -7.57 4.78 -18.23
C VAL A 184 -7.30 6.29 -18.25
N LYS A 185 -6.77 6.86 -17.15
CA LYS A 185 -6.35 8.28 -17.13
C LYS A 185 -5.33 8.57 -18.22
N ASN A 186 -4.29 7.76 -18.34
CA ASN A 186 -3.22 7.98 -19.32
C ASN A 186 -3.74 7.87 -20.75
N GLU A 187 -4.64 6.92 -21.01
CA GLU A 187 -5.30 6.76 -22.30
C GLU A 187 -6.13 7.99 -22.67
N ILE A 188 -7.00 8.46 -21.75
CA ILE A 188 -7.77 9.69 -21.94
C ILE A 188 -6.85 10.91 -22.13
N GLN A 189 -5.78 11.01 -21.33
CA GLN A 189 -4.84 12.12 -21.42
C GLN A 189 -4.06 12.13 -22.74
N SER A 190 -3.82 10.96 -23.34
CA SER A 190 -3.22 10.86 -24.68
C SER A 190 -4.17 11.31 -25.80
N LEU A 191 -5.49 11.26 -25.56
CA LEU A 191 -6.54 11.69 -26.50
C LEU A 191 -6.94 13.16 -26.32
N LEU A 192 -6.53 13.80 -25.21
CA LEU A 192 -6.75 15.22 -24.99
C LEU A 192 -5.73 16.05 -25.81
N PRO A 193 -6.17 17.11 -26.52
CA PRO A 193 -5.26 18.04 -27.15
C PRO A 193 -4.42 18.76 -26.08
N ALA A 194 -3.13 18.96 -26.39
CA ALA A 194 -2.14 19.59 -25.51
C ALA A 194 -2.47 21.06 -25.15
#